data_AF-U9SXQ8-F1
#
_entry.id   AF-U9SXQ8-F1
#
_cell.length_a   1.000
_cell.length_b   1.000
_cell.length_c   1.000
_cell.angle_alpha   90.00
_cell.angle_beta   90.00
_cell.angle_gamma   90.00
#
_symmetry.space_group_name_H-M   'P 1'
#
loop_
_entity.id
_entity.type
_entity.pdbx_description
1 polymer ?
#
loop_
_entity_poly.entity_id
_entity_poly.type
_entity_poly.pdbx_seq_one_letter_code
_entity_poly.pdbx_strand_id
1 'polypeptide(L)'
;MESEGFDLFNMIKRFASNTLCDIKIVGNCELRSHYFEWFLENWRSRDPLSLSISESVYEMSEDLDNVKDNFLKKGVLKNFKILETVEDFEIN
;
A
#
# COMPACT_ATOMS: atom_id res chain seq x y z
N MET A 1 19.88 1.64 8.90
CA MET A 1 18.82 2.66 8.79
C MET A 1 17.60 1.94 8.26
N GLU A 2 16.51 1.96 9.02
CA GLU A 2 15.20 1.59 8.47
C GLU A 2 14.86 2.63 7.39
N SER A 3 14.36 2.20 6.22
CA SER A 3 14.10 3.14 5.12
C SER A 3 12.80 3.90 5.37
N GLU A 4 12.66 5.08 4.75
CA GLU A 4 11.48 5.95 4.88
C GLU A 4 10.14 5.22 4.60
N GLY A 5 10.13 4.22 3.72
CA GLY A 5 8.96 3.38 3.45
C GLY A 5 8.55 2.46 4.61
N PHE A 6 9.52 1.96 5.39
CA PHE A 6 9.24 1.19 6.61
C PHE A 6 8.59 2.07 7.69
N ASP A 7 9.02 3.33 7.78
CA ASP A 7 8.48 4.29 8.74
C ASP A 7 7.02 4.63 8.44
N LEU A 8 6.66 4.80 7.16
CA LEU A 8 5.26 5.03 6.75
C LEU A 8 4.34 3.88 7.17
N PHE A 9 4.69 2.64 6.84
CA PHE A 9 3.85 1.49 7.20
C PHE A 9 3.79 1.25 8.71
N ASN A 10 4.88 1.48 9.42
CA ASN A 10 4.88 1.48 10.88
C ASN A 10 3.96 2.56 11.45
N MET A 11 3.99 3.76 10.88
CA MET A 11 3.13 4.86 11.29
C MET A 11 1.66 4.50 11.09
N ILE A 12 1.28 3.98 9.91
CA ILE A 12 -0.09 3.53 9.63
C ILE A 12 -0.51 2.44 10.63
N LYS A 13 0.34 1.43 10.83
CA LYS A 13 0.07 0.32 11.77
C LYS A 13 -0.16 0.82 13.20
N ARG A 14 0.65 1.78 13.66
CA ARG A 14 0.61 2.30 15.03
C ARG A 14 -0.55 3.26 15.26
N PHE A 15 -0.84 4.13 14.30
CA PHE A 15 -1.67 5.31 14.53
C PHE A 15 -3.01 5.31 13.79
N ALA A 16 -3.17 4.54 12.71
CA ALA A 16 -4.45 4.50 12.00
C ALA A 16 -5.56 3.90 12.90
N SER A 17 -6.81 3.97 12.46
CA SER A 17 -7.88 3.20 13.09
C SER A 17 -7.75 1.70 12.76
N ASN A 18 -8.19 0.82 13.67
CA ASN A 18 -8.38 -0.60 13.36
C ASN A 18 -9.47 -0.85 12.30
N THR A 19 -10.29 0.16 12.01
CA THR A 19 -11.34 0.12 10.99
C THR A 19 -10.89 0.69 9.64
N LEU A 20 -9.61 1.08 9.51
CA LEU A 20 -9.06 1.46 8.21
C LEU A 20 -9.23 0.28 7.27
N CYS A 21 -9.81 0.52 6.10
CA CYS A 21 -10.11 -0.53 5.11
C CYS A 21 -9.75 -0.10 3.69
N ASP A 22 -9.27 1.12 3.49
CA ASP A 22 -8.84 1.62 2.19
C ASP A 22 -7.59 2.49 2.36
N ILE A 23 -6.58 2.24 1.53
CA ILE A 23 -5.34 3.01 1.46
C ILE A 23 -5.12 3.41 -0.01
N LYS A 24 -4.77 4.68 -0.22
CA LYS A 24 -4.38 5.22 -1.52
C LYS A 24 -2.96 5.76 -1.42
N ILE A 25 -2.04 5.26 -2.25
CA ILE A 25 -0.66 5.74 -2.35
C ILE A 25 -0.50 6.43 -3.71
N VAL A 26 -0.29 7.74 -3.70
CA VAL A 26 -0.14 8.55 -4.92
C VAL A 26 1.15 9.34 -4.87
N GLY A 27 1.70 9.65 -6.04
CA GLY A 27 2.90 10.46 -6.18
C GLY A 27 3.97 9.74 -6.99
N ASN A 28 5.23 10.04 -6.72
CA ASN A 28 6.36 9.46 -7.42
C ASN A 28 7.37 8.93 -6.40
N CYS A 29 7.11 7.73 -5.87
CA CYS A 29 7.96 7.09 -4.87
C CYS A 29 8.11 5.59 -5.15
N GLU A 30 9.25 5.04 -4.75
CA GLU A 30 9.50 3.60 -4.79
C GLU A 30 8.86 2.93 -3.57
N LEU A 31 7.94 2.00 -3.81
CA LEU A 31 7.37 1.15 -2.78
C LEU A 31 8.11 -0.19 -2.75
N ARG A 32 9.04 -0.35 -1.79
CA ARG A 32 9.75 -1.63 -1.67
C ARG A 32 8.81 -2.75 -1.24
N SER A 33 8.73 -3.77 -2.09
CA SER A 33 7.83 -4.92 -1.96
C SER A 33 7.97 -5.65 -0.63
N HIS A 34 9.19 -5.82 -0.09
CA HIS A 34 9.38 -6.51 1.19
C HIS A 34 8.80 -5.74 2.39
N TYR A 35 8.81 -4.39 2.36
CA TYR A 35 8.17 -3.60 3.40
C TYR A 35 6.64 -3.62 3.28
N PHE A 36 6.15 -3.61 2.04
CA PHE A 36 4.73 -3.73 1.77
C PHE A 36 4.19 -5.11 2.16
N GLU A 37 4.91 -6.19 1.83
CA GLU A 37 4.60 -7.54 2.27
C GLU A 37 4.55 -7.62 3.79
N TRP A 38 5.59 -7.17 4.49
CA TRP A 38 5.62 -7.13 5.96
C TRP A 38 4.41 -6.39 6.54
N PHE A 39 4.03 -5.26 5.95
CA PHE A 39 2.86 -4.49 6.35
C PHE A 39 1.56 -5.30 6.25
N LEU A 40 1.35 -5.99 5.12
CA LEU A 40 0.18 -6.82 4.89
C LEU A 40 0.14 -8.07 5.77
N GLU A 41 1.28 -8.72 6.03
CA GLU A 41 1.36 -9.84 7.00
C GLU A 41 0.93 -9.43 8.41
N ASN A 42 1.14 -8.16 8.73
CA ASN A 42 0.85 -7.56 10.01
C ASN A 42 -0.46 -6.75 10.01
N TRP A 43 -1.28 -6.89 8.97
CA TRP A 43 -2.56 -6.21 8.89
C TRP A 43 -3.49 -6.67 10.02
N ARG A 44 -3.86 -5.72 10.88
CA ARG A 44 -4.57 -6.00 12.14
C ARG A 44 -6.09 -5.95 12.03
N SER A 45 -6.62 -5.38 10.95
CA SER A 45 -8.07 -5.31 10.75
C SER A 45 -8.61 -6.69 10.37
N ARG A 46 -9.83 -6.99 10.84
CA ARG A 46 -10.58 -8.17 10.37
C ARG A 46 -11.12 -7.96 8.97
N ASP A 47 -11.32 -6.70 8.58
CA ASP A 47 -11.80 -6.35 7.25
C ASP A 47 -10.63 -6.35 6.25
N PRO A 48 -10.80 -6.99 5.09
CA PRO A 48 -9.81 -6.95 4.03
C PRO A 48 -9.52 -5.52 3.57
N LEU A 49 -8.25 -5.21 3.34
CA LEU A 49 -7.77 -3.91 2.89
C LEU A 49 -8.01 -3.74 1.38
N SER A 50 -8.61 -2.63 1.00
CA SER A 50 -8.55 -2.09 -0.36
C SER A 50 -7.28 -1.26 -0.51
N LEU A 51 -6.53 -1.48 -1.58
CA LEU A 51 -5.34 -0.69 -1.88
C LEU A 51 -5.40 -0.15 -3.29
N SER A 52 -5.12 1.14 -3.43
CA SER A 52 -4.93 1.79 -4.72
C SER A 52 -3.58 2.48 -4.75
N ILE A 53 -2.83 2.30 -5.83
CA ILE A 53 -1.52 2.95 -6.03
C ILE A 53 -1.46 3.63 -7.39
N SER A 54 -0.70 4.71 -7.53
CA SER A 54 -0.45 5.30 -8.84
C SER A 54 0.43 4.41 -9.72
N GLU A 55 0.27 4.53 -11.03
CA GLU A 55 1.04 3.80 -12.05
C GLU A 55 2.54 4.08 -11.89
N SER A 56 2.91 5.34 -11.69
CA SER A 56 4.28 5.74 -11.36
C SER A 56 4.87 4.96 -10.18
N VAL A 57 4.13 4.84 -9.08
CA VAL A 57 4.57 4.10 -7.90
C VAL A 57 4.67 2.61 -8.21
N TYR A 58 3.72 2.07 -8.97
CA TYR A 58 3.73 0.66 -9.37
C TYR A 58 4.95 0.32 -10.23
N GLU A 59 5.22 1.12 -11.26
CA GLU A 59 6.32 0.92 -12.20
C GLU A 59 7.70 1.04 -11.53
N MET A 60 7.83 1.93 -10.54
CA MET A 60 9.08 2.10 -9.78
C MET A 60 9.34 0.96 -8.78
N SER A 61 8.37 0.08 -8.55
CA SER A 61 8.40 -0.88 -7.45
C SER A 61 8.54 -2.31 -7.94
N GLU A 62 9.66 -2.95 -7.57
CA GLU A 62 9.94 -4.32 -7.97
C GLU A 62 9.09 -5.33 -7.18
N ASP A 63 8.71 -6.45 -7.82
CA ASP A 63 8.02 -7.61 -7.23
C ASP A 63 6.64 -7.37 -6.58
N LEU A 64 6.00 -6.22 -6.83
CA LEU A 64 4.65 -5.95 -6.31
C LEU A 64 3.58 -6.93 -6.82
N ASP A 65 3.73 -7.47 -8.03
CA ASP A 65 2.83 -8.47 -8.61
C ASP A 65 2.72 -9.73 -7.73
N ASN A 66 3.86 -10.24 -7.26
CA ASN A 66 3.88 -11.44 -6.44
C ASN A 66 3.26 -11.19 -5.07
N VAL A 67 3.56 -10.03 -4.47
CA VAL A 67 3.00 -9.63 -3.17
C VAL A 67 1.49 -9.45 -3.30
N LYS A 68 1.00 -8.65 -4.26
CA LYS A 68 -0.45 -8.38 -4.40
C LYS A 68 -1.25 -9.67 -4.59
N ASP A 69 -0.78 -10.57 -5.45
CA ASP A 69 -1.49 -11.81 -5.76
C ASP A 69 -1.55 -12.75 -4.54
N ASN A 70 -0.46 -12.82 -3.77
CA ASN A 70 -0.41 -13.63 -2.56
C ASN A 70 -1.40 -13.13 -1.51
N PHE A 71 -1.49 -11.82 -1.29
CA PHE A 71 -2.38 -11.26 -0.26
C PHE A 71 -3.84 -11.11 -0.69
N LEU A 72 -4.12 -11.04 -1.99
CA LEU A 72 -5.47 -11.22 -2.54
C LEU A 72 -5.97 -12.65 -2.27
N LYS A 73 -5.14 -13.67 -2.54
CA LYS A 73 -5.48 -15.09 -2.27
C LYS A 73 -5.67 -15.38 -0.78
N LYS A 74 -4.88 -14.74 0.09
CA LYS A 74 -5.02 -14.85 1.55
C LYS A 74 -6.25 -14.13 2.11
N GLY A 75 -6.94 -13.31 1.31
CA GLY A 75 -8.09 -12.50 1.75
C GLY A 75 -7.72 -11.31 2.62
N VAL A 76 -6.43 -10.97 2.72
CA VAL A 76 -5.95 -9.77 3.43
C VAL A 76 -6.21 -8.54 2.57
N LEU A 77 -5.94 -8.63 1.27
CA LEU A 77 -6.36 -7.62 0.30
C LEU A 77 -7.72 -7.99 -0.28
N LYS A 78 -8.63 -7.02 -0.31
CA LYS A 78 -9.90 -7.11 -1.04
C LYS A 78 -9.71 -6.90 -2.53
N ASN A 79 -8.95 -5.86 -2.86
CA ASN A 79 -8.63 -5.45 -4.21
C ASN A 79 -7.32 -4.67 -4.21
N PHE A 80 -6.68 -4.65 -5.38
CA PHE A 80 -5.49 -3.87 -5.66
C PHE A 80 -5.74 -3.14 -6.98
N LYS A 81 -5.69 -1.82 -6.97
CA LYS A 81 -5.94 -0.99 -8.15
C LYS A 81 -4.70 -0.19 -8.50
N ILE A 82 -4.32 -0.22 -9.77
CA ILE A 82 -3.33 0.69 -10.33
C ILE A 82 -4.12 1.86 -10.94
N LEU A 83 -3.72 3.08 -10.61
CA LEU A 83 -4.34 4.32 -11.05
C LEU A 83 -3.39 5.02 -12.02
N GLU A 84 -3.82 5.39 -13.22
CA GLU A 84 -2.97 5.99 -14.29
C GLU A 84 -2.26 7.33 -13.89
N THR A 85 -2.57 7.95 -12.74
CA THR A 85 -2.03 9.25 -12.22
C THR A 85 -2.49 10.46 -13.06
N VAL A 86 -2.73 11.69 -12.56
CA VAL A 86 -2.44 12.36 -11.28
C VAL A 86 -3.74 13.06 -10.84
N GLU A 87 -4.28 12.76 -9.64
CA GLU A 87 -5.05 13.79 -8.95
C GLU A 87 -4.00 14.79 -8.46
N ASP A 88 -3.62 15.72 -9.34
CA ASP A 88 -3.06 16.98 -8.88
C ASP A 88 -4.09 17.49 -7.89
N PHE A 89 -3.77 17.44 -6.61
CA PHE A 89 -4.49 18.27 -5.67
C PHE A 89 -4.15 19.69 -6.11
N GLU A 90 -4.96 20.26 -7.02
CA GLU A 90 -4.98 21.69 -7.25
C GLU A 90 -5.28 22.30 -5.89
N ILE A 91 -4.23 22.78 -5.23
CA ILE A 91 -4.35 23.64 -4.06
C ILE A 91 -4.88 24.97 -4.61
N ASN A 92 -6.20 25.10 -4.65
CA ASN A 92 -6.85 26.40 -4.81
C ASN A 92 -6.72 27.22 -3.52
#